data_AF-A0A7X7S8T3-F1
#
_entry.id   AF-A0A7X7S8T3-F1
#
_cell.length_a   1.000
_cell.length_b   1.000
_cell.length_c   1.000
_cell.angle_alpha   90.00
_cell.angle_beta   90.00
_cell.angle_gamma   90.00
#
_symmetry.space_group_name_H-M   'P 1'
#
loop_
_entity.id
_entity.type
_entity.pdbx_description
1 polymer ?
#
loop_
_entity_poly.entity_id
_entity_poly.type
_entity_poly.pdbx_seq_one_letter_code
_entity_poly.pdbx_strand_id
1 'polypeptide(L)'
;AEALVLNDVSTGAQNDLERASSIVRKMITEYGMSEELGPLTYGHKSEEVFLGRDISRDRNYSDAIAYAIDKEANLIMENSYKKAEEILKNNLDKLDQIAQKLMEKETLEAEEFEAILKGNAESQGEPEKDESLEG
;
A
#
# COMPACT_ATOMS: atom_id res chain seq x y z
N ALA A 1 -7.02 -0.87 -6.99
CA ALA A 1 -7.24 -1.51 -8.29
C ALA A 1 -8.57 -2.28 -8.27
N GLU A 2 -8.75 -3.21 -7.33
CA GLU A 2 -10.03 -3.94 -7.15
C GLU A 2 -11.23 -3.01 -6.95
N ALA A 3 -11.17 -2.02 -6.05
CA ALA A 3 -12.29 -1.08 -5.87
C ALA A 3 -12.63 -0.26 -7.13
N LEU A 4 -11.65 0.00 -8.01
CA LEU A 4 -11.84 0.77 -9.25
C LEU A 4 -12.40 -0.08 -10.40
N VAL A 5 -12.07 -1.36 -10.42
CA VAL A 5 -12.38 -2.29 -11.53
C VAL A 5 -13.53 -3.23 -11.19
N LEU A 6 -13.70 -3.58 -9.91
CA LEU A 6 -14.61 -4.63 -9.42
C LEU A 6 -15.66 -4.12 -8.41
N ASN A 7 -15.59 -2.87 -7.95
CA ASN A 7 -16.52 -2.28 -6.96
C ASN A 7 -16.72 -3.12 -5.68
N ASP A 8 -15.77 -4.00 -5.34
CA ASP A 8 -15.84 -4.88 -4.17
C ASP A 8 -14.58 -4.71 -3.32
N VAL A 9 -14.76 -4.80 -2.00
CA VAL A 9 -13.68 -4.73 -1.02
C VAL A 9 -13.44 -6.15 -0.51
N SER A 10 -12.39 -6.79 -1.03
CA SER A 10 -12.04 -8.15 -0.65
C SER A 10 -11.43 -8.21 0.76
N THR A 11 -11.53 -9.38 1.41
CA THR A 11 -10.88 -9.66 2.70
C THR A 11 -9.35 -9.60 2.63
N GLY A 12 -8.76 -9.66 1.43
CA GLY A 12 -7.34 -9.44 1.20
C GLY A 12 -6.90 -8.01 1.54
N ALA A 13 -7.77 -7.02 1.33
CA ALA A 13 -7.48 -5.62 1.62
C ALA A 13 -7.41 -5.31 3.12
N GLN A 14 -7.96 -6.17 3.99
CA GLN A 14 -7.98 -5.95 5.44
C GLN A 14 -6.57 -5.85 6.03
N ASN A 15 -5.66 -6.73 5.62
CA ASN A 15 -4.27 -6.74 6.10
C ASN A 15 -3.53 -5.46 5.68
N ASP A 16 -3.76 -4.98 4.46
CA ASP A 16 -3.16 -3.73 3.98
C ASP A 16 -3.71 -2.51 4.72
N LEU A 17 -5.02 -2.46 4.98
CA LEU A 17 -5.64 -1.40 5.77
C LEU A 17 -5.11 -1.37 7.21
N GLU A 18 -4.93 -2.53 7.84
CA GLU A 18 -4.35 -2.62 9.19
C GLU A 18 -2.91 -2.09 9.21
N ARG A 19 -2.07 -2.54 8.26
CA ARG A 19 -0.69 -2.07 8.13
C ARG A 19 -0.61 -0.58 7.86
N ALA A 20 -1.41 -0.08 6.92
CA ALA A 20 -1.46 1.33 6.57
C ALA A 20 -1.89 2.18 7.78
N SER A 21 -2.95 1.77 8.49
CA SER A 21 -3.42 2.44 9.70
C SER A 21 -2.34 2.49 10.79
N SER A 22 -1.60 1.39 10.98
CA SER A 22 -0.49 1.31 11.94
C SER A 22 0.65 2.27 11.59
N ILE A 23 1.02 2.35 10.31
CA ILE A 23 2.05 3.28 9.82
C ILE A 23 1.62 4.72 10.04
N VAL A 24 0.39 5.08 9.65
CA VAL A 24 -0.14 6.44 9.80
C VAL A 24 -0.19 6.85 11.27
N ARG A 25 -0.66 5.96 12.17
CA ARG A 25 -0.63 6.24 13.61
C ARG A 25 0.79 6.52 14.09
N LYS A 26 1.79 5.72 13.69
CA LYS A 26 3.20 5.98 14.05
C LYS A 26 3.74 7.29 13.49
N MET A 27 3.37 7.64 12.26
CA MET A 27 3.75 8.93 11.66
C MET A 27 3.31 10.09 12.55
N ILE A 28 2.07 10.04 13.04
CA ILE A 28 1.51 11.08 13.91
C ILE A 28 2.11 11.01 15.32
N THR A 29 2.12 9.83 15.94
CA THR A 29 2.41 9.70 17.38
C THR A 29 3.87 9.48 17.71
N GLU A 30 4.66 8.83 16.84
CA GLU A 30 6.08 8.53 17.11
C GLU A 30 7.01 9.46 16.34
N TYR A 31 6.64 9.89 15.13
CA TYR A 31 7.52 10.66 14.26
C TYR A 31 7.18 12.16 14.19
N GLY A 32 6.08 12.59 14.81
CA GLY A 32 5.67 13.99 14.83
C GLY A 32 5.34 14.55 13.44
N MET A 33 4.85 13.70 12.53
CA MET A 33 4.50 14.04 11.15
C MET A 33 3.04 14.48 11.02
N SER A 34 2.56 15.29 11.97
CA SER A 34 1.26 15.95 11.90
C SER A 34 1.46 17.45 11.95
N GLU A 35 0.87 18.17 10.99
CA GLU A 35 0.91 19.63 10.95
C GLU A 35 0.06 20.23 12.09
N GLU A 36 -1.05 19.58 12.44
CA GLU A 36 -1.96 20.01 13.52
C GLU A 36 -1.34 19.80 14.91
N LEU A 37 -0.68 18.66 15.13
CA LEU A 37 -0.12 18.28 16.44
C LEU A 37 1.35 18.67 16.64
N GLY A 38 2.04 19.04 15.56
CA GLY A 38 3.45 19.41 15.57
C GLY A 38 4.40 18.24 15.85
N PRO A 39 5.71 18.52 16.04
CA PRO A 39 6.76 17.51 16.18
C PRO A 39 6.82 16.91 17.59
N LEU A 40 5.68 16.62 18.20
CA LEU A 40 5.57 16.00 19.52
C LEU A 40 5.33 14.50 19.39
N THR A 41 5.88 13.74 20.34
CA THR A 41 5.62 12.30 20.43
C THR A 41 4.54 12.03 21.48
N TYR A 42 3.62 11.13 21.14
CA TYR A 42 2.45 10.78 21.91
C TYR A 42 2.47 9.29 22.25
N GLY A 43 2.37 8.98 23.55
CA GLY A 43 2.48 7.61 24.06
C GLY A 43 3.93 7.21 24.33
N HIS A 44 4.23 6.76 25.55
CA HIS A 44 5.54 6.19 25.84
C HIS A 44 5.63 4.75 25.32
N LYS A 45 6.73 4.41 24.62
CA LYS A 45 7.28 3.06 24.70
C LYS A 45 7.90 2.95 26.09
N SER A 46 7.19 2.42 27.08
CA SER A 46 7.84 2.00 28.32
C SER A 46 8.78 0.84 27.97
N GLU A 47 10.06 1.15 27.76
CA GLU A 47 11.11 0.14 27.59
C GLU A 47 11.47 -0.56 28.92
N GLU A 48 10.93 -0.12 30.06
CA GLU A 48 11.10 -0.84 31.32
C GLU A 48 10.03 -1.94 31.49
N VAL A 49 10.35 -3.12 30.98
CA VAL A 49 9.71 -4.38 31.36
C VAL A 49 10.20 -4.75 32.77
N PHE A 50 9.60 -4.16 33.81
CA PHE A 50 9.83 -4.62 35.19
C PHE A 50 8.64 -5.45 35.69
N LEU A 51 8.92 -6.74 35.92
CA LEU A 51 8.12 -7.80 36.52
C LEU A 51 6.62 -7.51 36.77
N GLY A 52 5.79 -8.08 35.89
CA GLY A 52 4.48 -8.62 36.28
C GLY A 52 3.52 -7.61 36.89
N ARG A 53 3.04 -6.65 36.10
CA ARG A 53 1.71 -6.05 36.29
C ARG A 53 1.22 -5.47 34.98
N ASP A 54 -0.09 -5.52 34.82
CA ASP A 54 -0.85 -5.25 33.59
C ASP A 54 -0.27 -4.14 32.72
N ILE A 55 0.04 -4.49 31.47
CA ILE A 55 0.42 -3.57 30.39
C ILE A 55 -0.85 -2.82 29.95
N SER A 56 -1.40 -1.97 30.82
CA SER A 56 -2.23 -0.88 30.35
C SER A 56 -1.28 0.13 29.72
N ARG A 57 -1.26 0.18 28.39
CA ARG A 57 -0.73 1.33 27.65
C ARG A 57 -1.61 2.52 28.00
N ASP A 58 -1.33 3.17 29.12
CA ASP A 58 -2.02 4.41 29.47
C ASP A 58 -1.71 5.45 28.40
N ARG A 59 -2.78 5.96 27.79
CA ARG A 59 -2.69 7.06 26.83
C ARG A 59 -2.26 8.29 27.62
N ASN A 60 -0.99 8.68 27.50
CA ASN A 60 -0.45 9.89 28.15
C ASN A 60 -0.89 11.19 27.44
N TYR A 61 -2.10 11.23 26.89
CA TYR A 61 -2.63 12.39 26.19
C TYR A 61 -4.15 12.48 26.40
N SER A 62 -4.66 13.70 26.36
CA SER A 62 -6.08 13.97 26.60
C SER A 62 -6.97 13.42 25.48
N ASP A 63 -8.27 13.29 25.76
CA ASP A 63 -9.26 12.92 24.74
C ASP A 63 -9.25 13.88 23.54
N ALA A 64 -8.96 15.17 23.79
CA ALA A 64 -8.83 16.15 22.72
C ALA A 64 -7.67 15.84 21.77
N ILE A 65 -6.53 15.41 22.32
CA ILE A 65 -5.38 14.97 21.51
C ILE A 65 -5.67 13.63 20.84
N ALA A 66 -6.33 12.69 21.52
CA ALA A 66 -6.75 11.42 20.92
C ALA A 66 -7.64 11.66 19.68
N TYR A 67 -8.61 12.55 19.82
CA TYR A 67 -9.49 12.97 18.73
C TYR A 67 -8.72 13.61 17.57
N ALA A 68 -7.77 14.49 17.86
CA ALA A 68 -6.92 15.11 16.85
C ALA A 68 -6.07 14.08 16.10
N ILE A 69 -5.49 13.10 16.80
CA ILE A 69 -4.75 11.98 16.19
C ILE A 69 -5.66 11.19 15.23
N ASP A 70 -6.87 10.84 15.67
CA ASP A 70 -7.79 10.05 14.84
C ASP A 70 -8.26 10.85 13.61
N LYS A 71 -8.48 12.16 13.75
CA LYS A 71 -8.84 13.06 12.65
C LYS A 71 -7.71 13.15 11.62
N GLU A 72 -6.48 13.38 12.06
CA GLU A 72 -5.29 13.43 11.20
C GLU A 72 -5.04 12.09 10.50
N ALA A 73 -5.22 10.97 11.21
CA ALA A 73 -5.07 9.65 10.64
C ALA A 73 -6.06 9.39 9.50
N ASN A 74 -7.33 9.79 9.68
CA ASN A 74 -8.34 9.71 8.63
C ASN A 74 -7.97 10.58 7.42
N LEU A 75 -7.52 11.82 7.64
CA LEU A 75 -7.14 12.72 6.55
C LEU A 75 -5.98 12.16 5.72
N ILE A 76 -4.92 11.67 6.38
CA ILE A 76 -3.78 11.05 5.70
C ILE A 76 -4.24 9.84 4.89
N MET A 77 -5.15 9.04 5.45
CA MET A 77 -5.63 7.84 4.78
C MET A 77 -6.51 8.13 3.58
N GLU A 78 -7.43 9.08 3.71
CA GLU A 78 -8.25 9.52 2.59
C GLU A 78 -7.41 10.10 1.45
N ASN A 79 -6.42 10.94 1.77
CA ASN A 79 -5.51 11.51 0.78
C ASN A 79 -4.65 10.45 0.09
N SER A 80 -4.13 9.49 0.86
CA SER A 80 -3.33 8.39 0.32
C SER A 80 -4.16 7.50 -0.60
N TYR A 81 -5.41 7.20 -0.21
CA TYR A 81 -6.34 6.44 -1.01
C TYR A 81 -6.67 7.15 -2.33
N LYS A 82 -7.05 8.44 -2.27
CA LYS A 82 -7.33 9.25 -3.46
C LYS A 82 -6.13 9.30 -4.41
N LYS A 83 -4.92 9.52 -3.87
CA LYS A 83 -3.69 9.54 -4.67
C LYS A 83 -3.44 8.20 -5.36
N ALA A 84 -3.62 7.09 -4.64
CA ALA A 84 -3.49 5.76 -5.23
C ALA A 84 -4.54 5.53 -6.32
N GLU A 85 -5.79 5.97 -6.08
CA GLU A 85 -6.88 5.91 -7.06
C GLU A 85 -6.55 6.71 -8.33
N GLU A 86 -6.05 7.93 -8.20
CA GLU A 86 -5.62 8.77 -9.32
C GLU A 86 -4.46 8.14 -10.11
N ILE A 87 -3.44 7.61 -9.43
CA ILE A 87 -2.32 6.93 -10.09
C ILE A 87 -2.83 5.74 -10.90
N LEU A 88 -3.74 4.94 -10.34
CA LEU A 88 -4.33 3.80 -11.03
C LEU A 88 -5.18 4.24 -12.22
N LYS A 89 -6.04 5.25 -12.06
CA LYS A 89 -6.85 5.83 -13.14
C LYS A 89 -5.99 6.32 -14.30
N ASN A 90 -4.88 6.98 -14.00
CA ASN A 90 -3.96 7.52 -15.00
C ASN A 90 -3.15 6.45 -15.74
N ASN A 91 -3.17 5.19 -15.28
CA ASN A 91 -2.42 4.07 -15.85
C ASN A 91 -3.33 2.84 -16.10
N LEU A 92 -4.62 3.05 -16.35
CA LEU A 92 -5.59 1.96 -16.58
C LEU A 92 -5.18 1.07 -17.76
N ASP A 93 -4.67 1.67 -18.84
CA ASP A 93 -4.16 0.98 -20.03
C ASP A 93 -3.03 -0.01 -19.69
N LYS A 94 -2.13 0.37 -18.78
CA LYS A 94 -1.04 -0.48 -18.32
C LYS A 94 -1.55 -1.56 -17.37
N LEU A 95 -2.50 -1.22 -16.49
CA LEU A 95 -3.13 -2.17 -15.59
C LEU A 95 -3.81 -3.30 -16.37
N ASP A 96 -4.54 -2.96 -17.43
CA ASP A 96 -5.19 -3.93 -18.32
C ASP A 96 -4.17 -4.85 -19.01
N GLN A 97 -3.07 -4.30 -19.51
CA GLN A 97 -1.98 -5.09 -20.12
C GLN A 97 -1.32 -6.05 -19.12
N ILE A 98 -1.05 -5.59 -17.91
CA ILE A 98 -0.50 -6.43 -16.84
C ILE A 98 -1.48 -7.55 -16.49
N ALA A 99 -2.78 -7.23 -16.35
CA ALA A 99 -3.81 -8.22 -16.05
C ALA A 99 -3.94 -9.29 -17.15
N GLN A 100 -3.91 -8.89 -18.42
CA GLN A 100 -3.93 -9.82 -19.56
C GLN A 100 -2.73 -10.76 -19.55
N LYS A 101 -1.51 -10.22 -19.38
CA LYS A 101 -0.30 -11.06 -19.31
C LYS A 101 -0.31 -12.01 -18.12
N LEU A 102 -0.77 -11.56 -16.95
CA LEU A 102 -0.89 -12.42 -15.78
C LEU A 102 -1.94 -13.53 -15.97
N MET A 103 -3.00 -13.28 -16.76
CA MET A 103 -3.96 -14.32 -17.13
C MET A 103 -3.33 -15.41 -18.02
N GLU A 104 -2.35 -15.05 -18.86
CA GLU A 104 -1.68 -15.98 -19.76
C GLU A 104 -0.56 -16.80 -19.07
N LYS A 105 0.24 -16.16 -18.21
CA LYS A 105 1.47 -16.74 -17.65
C LYS A 105 1.44 -16.99 -16.13
N GLU A 106 0.39 -16.55 -15.43
CA GLU A 106 0.23 -16.54 -13.95
C GLU A 106 1.29 -15.75 -13.16
N THR A 107 2.50 -15.60 -13.69
CA THR A 107 3.63 -14.87 -13.12
C THR A 107 4.20 -13.92 -14.16
N LEU A 108 4.67 -12.76 -13.71
CA LEU A 108 5.29 -11.76 -14.56
C LEU A 108 6.65 -11.39 -13.94
N GLU A 109 7.70 -11.51 -14.74
CA GLU A 109 9.04 -11.14 -14.30
C GLU A 109 9.22 -9.62 -14.24
N ALA A 110 10.15 -9.15 -13.41
CA ALA A 110 10.36 -7.72 -13.19
C ALA A 110 10.65 -6.94 -14.48
N GLU A 111 11.42 -7.54 -15.39
CA GLU A 111 11.77 -6.93 -16.69
C GLU A 111 10.54 -6.79 -17.61
N GLU A 112 9.65 -7.80 -17.63
CA GLU A 112 8.41 -7.76 -18.41
C GLU A 112 7.43 -6.72 -17.86
N PHE A 113 7.34 -6.61 -16.54
CA PHE A 113 6.52 -5.60 -15.86
C PHE A 113 7.03 -4.18 -16.15
N GLU A 114 8.34 -3.96 -16.05
CA GLU A 114 8.95 -2.67 -16.38
C GLU A 114 8.74 -2.27 -17.85
N ALA A 115 8.79 -3.23 -18.77
CA ALA A 115 8.55 -2.98 -20.19
C ALA A 115 7.13 -2.43 -20.42
N ILE A 116 6.12 -3.03 -19.77
CA ILE A 116 4.72 -2.57 -19.84
C ILE A 116 4.59 -1.19 -19.21
N LEU A 117 5.22 -0.95 -18.04
CA LEU A 117 5.14 0.34 -17.36
C LEU A 117 5.76 1.50 -18.15
N LYS A 118 6.86 1.24 -18.88
CA LYS A 118 7.56 2.22 -19.73
C LYS A 118 6.87 2.45 -21.08
N GLY A 119 5.84 1.68 -21.42
CA GLY A 119 5.11 1.79 -22.68
C GLY A 119 5.80 1.08 -23.86
N ASN A 120 6.80 0.23 -23.61
CA ASN A 120 7.43 -0.61 -24.63
C ASN A 120 6.61 -1.89 -24.82
N ALA A 121 5.36 -1.74 -25.23
CA ALA A 121 4.53 -2.84 -25.68
C ALA A 121 4.74 -3.09 -27.17
N GLU A 122 5.99 -3.26 -27.63
CA GLU A 122 6.28 -3.72 -29.00
C GLU A 122 7.76 -4.15 -29.13
N SER A 123 8.03 -5.40 -28.75
CA SER A 123 8.95 -6.24 -29.53
C SER A 123 8.52 -7.68 -29.32
N GLN A 124 7.78 -8.18 -30.31
CA GLN A 124 7.54 -9.61 -30.46
C GLN A 124 8.89 -10.33 -30.48
N GLY A 125 9.08 -11.28 -29.56
CA GLY A 125 10.02 -12.37 -29.77
C GLY A 125 9.34 -13.38 -30.67
N GLU A 126 9.87 -13.54 -31.88
CA GLU A 126 9.40 -14.43 -32.94
C GLU A 126 9.17 -15.87 -32.45
N PRO A 127 8.26 -16.64 -33.10
CA PRO A 127 8.20 -18.08 -32.85
C PRO A 127 9.55 -18.71 -33.24
N GLU A 128 10.18 -19.44 -32.31
CA GLU A 128 11.28 -20.34 -32.65
C GLU A 128 10.80 -21.26 -33.77
N LYS A 129 11.36 -21.07 -34.97
CA LYS A 129 11.23 -22.07 -36.02
C LYS A 129 11.98 -23.30 -35.56
N ASP A 130 11.22 -24.32 -35.22
CA ASP A 130 11.67 -25.70 -35.17
C ASP A 130 12.17 -26.10 -36.57
N GLU A 131 13.49 -25.99 -36.78
CA GLU A 131 14.20 -26.64 -37.87
C GLU A 131 15.29 -27.53 -37.26
N SER A 132 14.94 -28.78 -36.92
CA SER A 132 15.69 -29.95 -37.40
C SER A 132 15.07 -31.27 -36.95
N LEU A 133 14.13 -31.78 -37.76
CA LEU A 133 14.00 -33.22 -38.01
C LEU A 133 14.53 -33.51 -39.42
N GLU A 134 15.53 -34.38 -39.45
CA GLU A 134 15.90 -35.32 -40.52
C GLU A 134 16.48 -34.79 -41.85
N GLY A 135 17.71 -35.26 -42.12
CA GLY A 135 18.43 -35.14 -43.40
C GLY A 135 19.89 -35.53 -43.26
#